data_AF-A0AA96WJD7-F1
#
_entry.id   AF-A0AA96WJD7-F1
#
_cell.length_a   1.000
_cell.length_b   1.000
_cell.length_c   1.000
_cell.angle_alpha   90.00
_cell.angle_beta   90.00
_cell.angle_gamma   90.00
#
_symmetry.space_group_name_H-M   'P 1'
#
loop_
_entity.id
_entity.type
_entity.pdbx_description
1 polymer ?
#
loop_
_entity_poly.entity_id
_entity_poly.type
_entity_poly.pdbx_seq_one_letter_code
_entity_poly.pdbx_strand_id
1 'polypeptide(L)'
;MSNLCFRQGVYVRLLFISYLGWLYNQQSFSKDLHHTRTERWEAGLVKFPPDVPPERSLDICLPRTLNRIIQKGGQLRFEGQSYRDDYLSSHAGESVFLRFNPSNITSVLVYQEQGYEEHFLARACIQNFHEESLSLADAKAILRRRQKRRSH
;
A
#
# COMPACT_ATOMS: atom_id res chain seq x y z
N MET A 1 1.78 -20.55 -19.35
CA MET A 1 0.96 -19.45 -19.91
C MET A 1 0.77 -18.25 -18.95
N SER A 2 1.35 -18.24 -17.74
CA SER A 2 1.19 -17.15 -16.76
C SER A 2 2.22 -16.01 -16.87
N ASN A 3 3.41 -16.25 -17.44
CA ASN A 3 4.49 -15.25 -17.48
C ASN A 3 4.32 -14.18 -18.59
N LEU A 4 3.58 -14.48 -19.66
CA LEU A 4 3.38 -13.54 -20.77
C LEU A 4 2.38 -12.43 -20.41
N CYS A 5 1.29 -12.78 -19.73
CA CYS A 5 0.24 -11.86 -19.31
C CYS A 5 0.72 -10.88 -18.21
N PHE A 6 1.55 -11.35 -17.27
CA PHE A 6 2.15 -10.51 -16.25
C PHE A 6 3.14 -9.49 -16.85
N ARG A 7 3.96 -9.92 -17.83
CA ARG A 7 4.87 -9.02 -18.56
C ARG A 7 4.12 -7.97 -19.40
N GLN A 8 3.01 -8.32 -20.05
CA GLN A 8 2.18 -7.37 -20.79
C GLN A 8 1.53 -6.32 -19.87
N GLY A 9 1.00 -6.73 -18.71
CA GLY A 9 0.38 -5.79 -17.76
C GLY A 9 1.36 -4.77 -17.16
N VAL A 10 2.57 -5.21 -16.79
CA VAL A 10 3.63 -4.31 -16.31
C VAL A 10 4.05 -3.34 -17.42
N TYR A 11 4.18 -3.82 -18.65
CA TYR A 11 4.58 -3.00 -19.79
C TYR A 11 3.55 -1.92 -20.12
N VAL A 12 2.25 -2.24 -20.13
CA VAL A 12 1.19 -1.25 -20.35
C VAL A 12 1.17 -0.18 -19.25
N ARG A 13 1.35 -0.58 -17.98
CA ARG A 13 1.45 0.39 -16.87
C ARG A 13 2.62 1.34 -17.07
N LEU A 14 3.80 0.82 -17.43
CA LEU A 14 4.98 1.64 -17.68
C LEU A 14 4.78 2.56 -18.88
N LEU A 15 4.17 2.08 -19.96
CA LEU A 15 3.82 2.92 -21.11
C LEU A 15 2.86 4.05 -20.72
N PHE A 16 1.85 3.77 -19.90
CA PHE A 16 0.89 4.77 -19.47
C PHE A 16 1.53 5.83 -18.56
N ILE A 17 2.37 5.41 -17.61
CA ILE A 17 3.15 6.31 -16.76
C ILE A 17 4.06 7.18 -17.62
N SER A 18 4.78 6.57 -18.57
CA SER A 18 5.67 7.29 -19.47
C SER A 18 4.92 8.26 -20.36
N TYR A 19 3.78 7.84 -20.92
CA TYR A 19 2.91 8.71 -21.71
C TYR A 19 2.45 9.91 -20.90
N LEU A 20 1.98 9.72 -19.67
CA LEU A 20 1.52 10.83 -18.83
C LEU A 20 2.66 11.80 -18.51
N GLY A 21 3.78 11.28 -17.99
CA GLY A 21 4.89 12.10 -17.49
C GLY A 21 5.71 12.77 -18.60
N TRP A 22 6.03 12.02 -19.66
CA TRP A 22 6.98 12.46 -20.69
C TRP A 22 6.31 13.04 -21.94
N LEU A 23 5.02 12.81 -22.14
CA LEU A 23 4.31 13.31 -23.34
C LEU A 23 3.12 14.18 -22.98
N TYR A 24 2.08 13.63 -22.36
CA TYR A 24 0.82 14.34 -22.13
C TYR A 24 0.99 15.62 -21.30
N ASN A 25 1.70 15.52 -20.17
CA ASN A 25 1.91 16.68 -19.29
C ASN A 25 2.88 17.71 -19.90
N GLN A 26 3.77 17.28 -20.80
CA GLN A 26 4.74 18.13 -21.50
C GLN A 26 4.16 18.82 -22.73
N GLN A 27 2.97 18.44 -23.19
CA GLN A 27 2.30 19.13 -24.28
C GLN A 27 1.65 20.43 -23.79
N SER A 28 1.60 21.43 -24.68
CA SER A 28 0.89 22.68 -24.45
C SER A 28 -0.56 22.44 -24.04
N PHE A 29 -1.07 23.30 -23.16
CA PHE A 29 -2.46 23.24 -22.74
C PHE A 29 -3.37 23.77 -23.85
N SER A 30 -4.50 23.11 -24.12
CA SER A 30 -5.36 23.49 -25.25
C SER A 30 -5.97 24.89 -25.15
N LYS A 31 -6.00 25.50 -23.95
CA LYS A 31 -6.47 26.87 -23.73
C LYS A 31 -5.34 27.85 -23.42
N ASP A 32 -4.09 27.39 -23.40
CA ASP A 32 -2.89 28.20 -23.22
C ASP A 32 -1.73 27.48 -23.95
N LEU A 33 -1.51 27.89 -25.20
CA LEU A 33 -0.56 27.25 -26.09
C LEU A 33 0.90 27.57 -25.72
N HIS A 34 1.13 28.58 -24.88
CA HIS A 34 2.45 29.04 -24.50
C HIS A 34 3.07 28.24 -23.36
N HIS A 35 2.23 27.57 -22.56
CA HIS A 35 2.67 26.79 -21.42
C HIS A 35 2.23 25.34 -21.53
N THR A 36 3.10 24.44 -21.09
CA THR A 36 2.78 23.04 -20.87
C THR A 36 1.82 22.89 -19.70
N ARG A 37 1.17 21.72 -19.58
CA ARG A 37 0.32 21.42 -18.42
C ARG A 37 1.14 21.42 -17.13
N THR A 38 2.38 20.91 -17.17
CA THR A 38 3.31 20.91 -16.05
C THR A 38 3.66 22.32 -15.59
N GLU A 39 4.06 23.20 -16.51
CA GLU A 39 4.41 24.59 -16.17
C GLU A 39 3.23 25.33 -15.53
N ARG A 40 2.01 25.13 -16.03
CA ARG A 40 0.81 25.72 -15.42
C ARG A 40 0.54 25.18 -14.02
N TRP A 41 0.73 23.88 -13.80
CA TRP A 41 0.58 23.27 -12.49
C TRP A 41 1.61 23.81 -11.51
N GLU A 42 2.89 23.85 -11.91
CA GLU A 42 4.00 24.34 -11.09
C GLU A 42 3.86 25.83 -10.73
N ALA A 43 3.48 26.67 -11.69
CA ALA A 43 3.16 28.08 -11.42
C ALA A 43 1.98 28.22 -10.43
N GLY A 44 1.01 27.31 -10.51
CA GLY A 44 -0.08 27.19 -9.55
C GLY A 44 0.38 26.84 -8.14
N LEU A 45 1.35 25.93 -7.99
CA LEU A 45 1.92 25.55 -6.69
C LEU A 45 2.64 26.72 -6.00
N VAL A 46 3.36 27.56 -6.75
CA VAL A 46 4.01 28.75 -6.19
C VAL A 46 2.98 29.76 -5.69
N LYS A 47 1.88 29.92 -6.46
CA LYS A 47 0.81 30.86 -6.11
C LYS A 47 -0.10 30.36 -5.00
N PHE A 48 -0.32 29.05 -4.95
CA PHE A 48 -1.20 28.35 -4.02
C PHE A 48 -0.49 27.08 -3.53
N PRO A 49 0.45 27.21 -2.57
CA PRO A 49 1.15 26.06 -2.04
C PRO A 49 0.13 25.12 -1.37
N PRO A 50 0.17 23.82 -1.66
CA PRO A 50 -0.73 22.87 -1.02
C PRO A 50 -0.35 22.68 0.43
N ASP A 51 -1.36 22.56 1.29
CA ASP A 51 -1.15 22.12 2.67
C ASP A 51 -0.61 20.68 2.67
N VAL A 52 0.52 20.47 3.33
CA VAL A 52 1.08 19.13 3.50
C VAL A 52 0.29 18.45 4.62
N PRO A 53 -0.42 17.34 4.33
CA PRO A 53 -1.16 16.64 5.36
C PRO A 53 -0.20 16.09 6.43
N PRO A 54 -0.63 16.03 7.71
CA PRO A 54 0.12 15.35 8.75
C PRO A 54 0.46 13.90 8.36
N GLU A 55 1.59 13.38 8.86
CA GLU A 55 2.18 12.09 8.44
C GLU A 55 1.16 10.94 8.31
N ARG A 56 0.21 10.84 9.25
CA ARG A 56 -0.75 9.73 9.37
C ARG A 56 -2.17 10.06 8.93
N SER A 57 -2.46 11.30 8.53
CA SER A 57 -3.85 11.69 8.23
C SER A 57 -4.40 11.04 6.97
N LEU A 58 -3.52 10.59 6.06
CA LEU A 58 -3.89 9.90 4.83
C LEU A 58 -3.97 8.38 4.98
N ASP A 59 -3.65 7.81 6.13
CA ASP A 59 -3.74 6.36 6.35
C ASP A 59 -5.19 5.88 6.21
N ILE A 60 -6.18 6.77 6.42
CA ILE A 60 -7.60 6.49 6.17
C ILE A 60 -7.89 6.06 4.72
N CYS A 61 -7.09 6.53 3.75
CA CYS A 61 -7.20 6.18 2.34
C CYS A 61 -6.71 4.75 2.04
N LEU A 62 -5.99 4.12 2.97
CA LEU A 62 -5.57 2.73 2.82
C LEU A 62 -6.72 1.77 3.13
N PRO A 63 -6.82 0.64 2.41
CA PRO A 63 -7.76 -0.43 2.75
C PRO A 63 -7.61 -0.92 4.19
N ARG A 64 -8.76 -1.17 4.82
CA ARG A 64 -8.88 -1.66 6.18
C ARG A 64 -9.26 -3.15 6.20
N THR A 65 -8.66 -3.92 7.11
CA THR A 65 -9.07 -5.32 7.35
C THR A 65 -10.20 -5.41 8.37
N LEU A 66 -10.85 -6.59 8.42
CA LEU A 66 -11.56 -7.00 9.63
C LEU A 66 -10.59 -7.10 10.83
N ASN A 67 -11.15 -7.12 12.03
CA ASN A 67 -10.38 -7.20 13.26
C ASN A 67 -9.52 -8.48 13.33
N ARG A 68 -8.41 -8.37 14.06
CA ARG A 68 -7.37 -9.36 14.28
C ARG A 68 -6.96 -9.29 15.74
N ILE A 69 -6.58 -10.43 16.31
CA ILE A 69 -6.03 -10.48 17.66
C ILE A 69 -4.51 -10.49 17.58
N ILE A 70 -3.87 -9.63 18.37
CA ILE A 70 -2.41 -9.66 18.55
C ILE A 70 -2.04 -10.93 19.31
N GLN A 71 -1.16 -11.73 18.74
CA GLN A 71 -0.65 -12.96 19.34
C GLN A 71 0.52 -12.65 20.29
N LYS A 72 0.82 -13.61 21.17
CA LYS A 72 1.94 -13.52 22.11
C LYS A 72 3.25 -13.15 21.37
N GLY A 73 3.99 -12.19 21.91
CA GLY A 73 5.23 -11.68 21.30
C GLY A 73 5.00 -10.71 20.13
N GLY A 74 3.85 -10.03 20.09
CA GLY A 74 3.59 -8.93 19.15
C GLY A 74 3.34 -9.38 17.71
N GLN A 75 2.85 -10.61 17.51
CA GLN A 75 2.66 -11.18 16.18
C GLN A 75 1.23 -11.02 15.65
N LEU A 76 1.11 -10.83 14.35
CA LEU A 76 -0.16 -10.74 13.62
C LEU A 76 -0.11 -11.60 12.37
N ARG A 77 -1.26 -12.20 11.99
CA ARG A 77 -1.39 -12.94 10.73
C ARG A 77 -2.33 -12.25 9.75
N PHE A 78 -1.85 -12.08 8.52
CA PHE A 78 -2.64 -11.53 7.43
C PHE A 78 -2.18 -12.12 6.09
N GLU A 79 -3.14 -12.63 5.32
CA GLU A 79 -2.93 -13.17 3.96
C GLU A 79 -1.76 -14.17 3.86
N GLY A 80 -1.65 -15.04 4.87
CA GLY A 80 -0.65 -16.11 4.93
C GLY A 80 0.74 -15.68 5.39
N GLN A 81 0.91 -14.40 5.71
CA GLN A 81 2.15 -13.83 6.24
C GLN A 81 2.04 -13.60 7.74
N SER A 82 3.19 -13.66 8.42
CA SER A 82 3.31 -13.32 9.85
C SER A 82 4.06 -12.00 9.97
N TYR A 83 3.39 -11.02 10.57
CA TYR A 83 3.91 -9.69 10.84
C TYR A 83 4.28 -9.59 12.31
N ARG A 84 5.27 -8.77 12.62
CA ARG A 84 5.64 -8.48 14.00
C ARG A 84 6.21 -7.07 14.10
N ASP A 85 5.95 -6.48 15.25
CA ASP A 85 6.66 -5.35 15.79
C ASP A 85 6.80 -5.59 17.30
N ASP A 86 7.94 -5.22 17.89
CA ASP A 86 8.20 -5.51 19.30
C ASP A 86 7.29 -4.70 20.24
N TYR A 87 6.87 -3.50 19.84
CA TYR A 87 5.92 -2.67 20.58
C TYR A 87 4.57 -3.36 20.74
N LEU A 88 4.16 -4.19 19.78
CA LEU A 88 2.89 -4.93 19.86
C LEU A 88 2.91 -6.03 20.93
N SER A 89 4.08 -6.39 21.50
CA SER A 89 4.16 -7.42 22.53
C SER A 89 3.41 -7.05 23.81
N SER A 90 3.35 -5.75 24.16
CA SER A 90 2.56 -5.26 25.30
C SER A 90 1.06 -5.27 25.05
N HIS A 91 0.64 -5.41 23.79
CA HIS A 91 -0.76 -5.42 23.36
C HIS A 91 -1.27 -6.83 23.07
N ALA A 92 -0.60 -7.87 23.58
CA ALA A 92 -0.98 -9.26 23.32
C ALA A 92 -2.41 -9.55 23.82
N GLY A 93 -3.24 -10.14 22.96
CA GLY A 93 -4.65 -10.42 23.21
C GLY A 93 -5.60 -9.29 22.79
N GLU A 94 -5.11 -8.10 22.48
CA GLU A 94 -5.95 -6.98 22.04
C GLU A 94 -6.46 -7.16 20.61
N SER A 95 -7.66 -6.63 20.36
CA SER A 95 -8.28 -6.57 19.05
C SER A 95 -7.85 -5.32 18.30
N VAL A 96 -7.28 -5.52 17.12
CA VAL A 96 -6.75 -4.48 16.24
C VAL A 96 -7.22 -4.69 14.80
N PHE A 97 -7.05 -3.71 13.94
CA PHE A 97 -7.20 -3.85 12.50
C PHE A 97 -5.97 -3.30 11.77
N LEU A 98 -5.84 -3.68 10.50
CA LEU A 98 -4.68 -3.33 9.70
C LEU A 98 -5.09 -2.38 8.58
N ARG A 99 -4.22 -1.41 8.32
CA ARG A 99 -4.22 -0.58 7.11
C ARG A 99 -2.99 -0.93 6.29
N PHE A 100 -3.15 -1.12 4.98
CA PHE A 100 -2.08 -1.65 4.14
C PHE A 100 -2.14 -1.16 2.69
N ASN A 101 -1.01 -1.13 2.00
CA ASN A 101 -0.96 -0.86 0.56
C ASN A 101 -1.11 -2.19 -0.22
N PRO A 102 -2.16 -2.39 -1.04
CA PRO A 102 -2.34 -3.64 -1.79
C PRO A 102 -1.22 -3.95 -2.77
N SER A 103 -0.51 -2.94 -3.28
CA SER A 103 0.63 -3.12 -4.18
C SER A 103 1.89 -3.54 -3.43
N ASN A 104 1.98 -3.29 -2.12
CA ASN A 104 3.09 -3.72 -1.29
C ASN A 104 2.63 -3.93 0.17
N ILE A 105 2.36 -5.17 0.54
CA ILE A 105 1.94 -5.59 1.88
C ILE A 105 3.11 -5.99 2.77
N THR A 106 4.37 -5.72 2.42
CA THR A 106 5.54 -6.07 3.26
C THR A 106 5.52 -5.48 4.66
N SER A 107 4.80 -4.37 4.80
CA SER A 107 4.48 -3.77 6.08
C SER A 107 3.00 -3.39 6.14
N VAL A 108 2.46 -3.42 7.34
CA VAL A 108 1.08 -3.01 7.63
C VAL A 108 1.11 -2.01 8.79
N LEU A 109 0.15 -1.09 8.80
CA LEU A 109 -0.08 -0.19 9.91
C LEU A 109 -1.13 -0.81 10.81
N VAL A 110 -0.83 -0.90 12.10
CA VAL A 110 -1.68 -1.53 13.11
C VAL A 110 -2.41 -0.45 13.88
N TYR A 111 -3.72 -0.57 13.94
CA TYR A 111 -4.59 0.38 14.62
C TYR A 111 -5.53 -0.32 15.58
N GLN A 112 -5.94 0.41 16.61
CA GLN A 112 -6.98 0.02 17.55
C GLN A 112 -8.16 0.99 17.45
N GLU A 113 -9.37 0.46 17.54
CA GLU A 113 -10.56 1.31 17.73
C GLU A 113 -10.67 1.70 19.20
N GLN A 114 -10.73 3.00 19.47
CA GLN A 114 -11.03 3.56 20.78
C GLN A 114 -12.24 4.50 20.62
N GLY A 115 -13.44 3.97 20.89
CA GLY A 115 -14.68 4.69 20.63
C GLY A 115 -14.91 4.91 19.13
N TYR A 116 -14.93 6.18 18.72
CA TYR A 116 -15.11 6.58 17.31
C TYR A 116 -13.78 6.90 16.60
N GLU A 117 -12.65 6.75 17.28
CA GLU A 117 -11.33 7.11 16.75
C GLU A 117 -10.45 5.88 16.52
N GLU A 118 -9.64 5.97 15.47
CA GLU A 118 -8.64 4.97 15.10
C GLU A 118 -7.27 5.40 15.63
N HIS A 119 -6.76 4.67 16.61
CA HIS A 119 -5.47 4.95 17.23
C HIS A 119 -4.36 4.10 16.61
N PHE A 120 -3.34 4.75 16.04
CA PHE A 120 -2.17 4.07 15.52
C PHE A 120 -1.34 3.47 16.66
N LEU A 121 -0.99 2.19 16.55
CA LEU A 121 -0.14 1.50 17.53
C LEU A 121 1.29 1.35 17.00
N ALA A 122 1.46 0.70 15.85
CA ALA A 122 2.78 0.41 15.31
C ALA A 122 2.72 0.06 13.81
N ARG A 123 3.89 0.06 13.16
CA ARG A 123 4.08 -0.50 11.83
C ARG A 123 4.67 -1.90 11.96
N ALA A 124 3.91 -2.93 11.61
CA ALA A 124 4.39 -4.31 11.66
C ALA A 124 4.92 -4.76 10.30
N CYS A 125 6.05 -5.46 10.29
CA CYS A 125 6.71 -5.95 9.07
C CYS A 125 6.67 -7.48 8.98
N ILE A 126 6.62 -8.03 7.77
CA ILE A 126 6.72 -9.47 7.55
C ILE A 126 8.05 -9.98 8.11
N GLN A 127 7.99 -11.07 8.87
CA GLN A 127 9.18 -11.72 9.42
C GLN A 127 9.94 -12.51 8.35
N ASN A 128 11.27 -12.41 8.35
CA ASN A 128 12.17 -13.13 7.45
C ASN A 128 11.83 -12.94 5.95
N PHE A 129 11.35 -11.74 5.58
CA PHE A 129 11.08 -11.39 4.19
C PHE A 129 12.33 -10.76 3.55
N HIS A 130 12.83 -11.39 2.49
CA HIS A 130 14.08 -10.99 1.84
C HIS A 130 13.88 -10.22 0.53
N GLU A 131 12.66 -10.20 0.00
CA GLU A 131 12.35 -9.46 -1.22
C GLU A 131 11.98 -8.00 -0.89
N GLU A 132 12.02 -7.13 -1.91
CA GLU A 132 11.72 -5.71 -1.74
C GLU A 132 10.21 -5.43 -1.62
N SER A 133 9.37 -6.28 -2.20
CA SER A 133 7.92 -6.07 -2.20
C SER A 133 7.15 -7.37 -2.34
N LEU A 134 5.95 -7.40 -1.76
CA LEU A 134 4.98 -8.46 -1.93
C LEU A 134 3.62 -7.80 -2.15
N SER A 135 2.98 -8.04 -3.30
CA SER A 135 1.62 -7.55 -3.50
C SER A 135 0.60 -8.45 -2.79
N LEU A 136 -0.58 -7.90 -2.47
CA LEU A 136 -1.71 -8.68 -1.94
C LEU A 136 -2.13 -9.78 -2.91
N ALA A 137 -2.11 -9.50 -4.22
CA ALA A 137 -2.49 -10.46 -5.25
C ALA A 137 -1.53 -11.66 -5.28
N ASP A 138 -0.23 -11.40 -5.16
CA ASP A 138 0.80 -12.44 -5.13
C ASP A 138 0.69 -13.27 -3.85
N ALA A 139 0.51 -12.63 -2.69
CA ALA A 139 0.30 -13.32 -1.42
C ALA A 139 -0.89 -14.28 -1.48
N LYS A 140 -2.02 -13.83 -2.05
CA LYS A 140 -3.21 -14.67 -2.27
C LYS A 140 -2.93 -15.82 -3.25
N ALA A 141 -2.18 -15.58 -4.33
CA ALA A 141 -1.81 -16.60 -5.28
C ALA A 141 -0.91 -17.68 -4.62
N ILE A 142 0.05 -17.28 -3.81
CA ILE A 142 0.91 -18.18 -3.03
C ILE A 142 0.07 -19.03 -2.07
N LEU A 143 -0.86 -18.42 -1.33
CA LEU A 143 -1.77 -19.12 -0.44
C LEU A 143 -2.60 -20.19 -1.15
N ARG A 144 -3.23 -19.84 -2.27
CA ARG A 144 -4.04 -20.78 -3.08
C ARG A 144 -3.21 -21.96 -3.58
N ARG A 145 -1.96 -21.72 -4.01
CA ARG A 145 -1.03 -22.78 -4.43
C ARG A 145 -0.69 -23.71 -3.27
N ARG A 146 -0.45 -23.17 -2.07
CA ARG A 146 -0.17 -23.98 -0.86
C ARG A 146 -1.37 -24.86 -0.47
N GLN A 147 -2.60 -24.33 -0.57
CA GLN A 147 -3.82 -25.11 -0.27
C GLN A 147 -4.00 -26.28 -1.22
N LYS A 148 -3.85 -26.06 -2.53
CA LYS A 148 -3.97 -27.13 -3.55
C LYS A 148 -2.96 -28.27 -3.36
N ARG A 149 -1.77 -27.98 -2.83
CA ARG A 149 -0.75 -29.00 -2.52
C ARG A 149 -1.06 -29.84 -1.29
N ARG A 150 -1.92 -29.36 -0.39
CA ARG A 150 -2.29 -30.08 0.85
C ARG A 150 -3.52 -30.98 0.65
N SER A 151 -4.27 -30.77 -0.42
CA SER A 151 -5.44 -31.57 -0.81
C SER A 151 -5.09 -32.74 -1.74
N HIS A 152 -3.80 -32.92 -2.05
CA HIS A 152 -3.24 -34.04 -2.80
C HIS A 152 -2.28 -34.79 -1.89
#